data_AF-A0A0B6ZCK4-F1
#
_entry.id   AF-A0A0B6ZCK4-F1
#
_cell.length_a   1.000
_cell.length_b   1.000
_cell.length_c   1.000
_cell.angle_alpha   90.00
_cell.angle_beta   90.00
_cell.angle_gamma   90.00
#
_symmetry.space_group_name_H-M   'P 1'
#
loop_
_entity.id
_entity.type
_entity.pdbx_description
1 polymer ?
#
loop_
_entity_poly.entity_id
_entity_poly.type
_entity_poly.pdbx_seq_one_letter_code
_entity_poly.pdbx_strand_id
1 'polypeptide(L)'
;GDRNRSLKEIIYDSLNAILSPDLLTRSGGEDQIKALEVTEEFGVYLAEITVDLQGPLAIRQLASVLLKQYVQCHWSPQSDRFIAPEASHAAKAHIRQLLPQGLSEPISKVRSSIAYAVSA
;
A
#
# COMPACT_ATOMS: atom_id res chain seq x y z
N GLY A 1 -1.91 29.35 -2.63
CA GLY A 1 -2.25 28.91 -1.27
C GLY A 1 -2.52 27.44 -1.36
N ASP A 2 -1.46 26.64 -1.40
CA ASP A 2 -1.58 25.22 -1.69
C ASP A 2 -1.86 24.45 -0.41
N ARG A 3 -2.96 23.70 -0.50
CA ARG A 3 -3.61 22.96 0.56
C ARG A 3 -2.65 21.93 1.15
N ASN A 4 -2.73 21.79 2.47
CA ASN A 4 -2.15 20.69 3.22
C ASN A 4 -2.75 19.37 2.68
N ARG A 5 -2.14 18.80 1.64
CA ARG A 5 -2.56 17.50 1.10
C ARG A 5 -2.19 16.43 2.10
N SER A 6 -3.13 15.55 2.40
CA SER A 6 -2.87 14.40 3.26
C SER A 6 -1.92 13.42 2.55
N LEU A 7 -1.12 12.68 3.33
CA LEU A 7 -0.25 11.64 2.79
C LEU A 7 -1.05 10.59 1.99
N LYS A 8 -2.27 10.28 2.42
CA LYS A 8 -3.20 9.38 1.71
C LYS A 8 -3.52 9.86 0.29
N GLU A 9 -3.82 11.16 0.12
CA GLU A 9 -4.08 11.75 -1.21
C GLU A 9 -2.84 11.66 -2.10
N ILE A 10 -1.65 11.92 -1.55
CA ILE A 10 -0.39 11.84 -2.31
C ILE A 10 -0.12 10.40 -2.77
N ILE A 11 -0.34 9.41 -1.90
CA ILE A 11 -0.23 7.99 -2.26
C ILE A 11 -1.21 7.68 -3.40
N TYR A 12 -2.48 8.08 -3.25
CA TYR A 12 -3.51 7.84 -4.25
C TYR A 12 -3.19 8.47 -5.61
N ASP A 13 -2.72 9.71 -5.64
CA ASP A 13 -2.29 10.41 -6.85
C ASP A 13 -1.10 9.67 -7.51
N SER A 14 -0.16 9.19 -6.70
CA SER A 14 1.01 8.43 -7.18
C SER A 14 0.61 7.09 -7.80
N LEU A 15 -0.35 6.38 -7.20
CA LEU A 15 -0.91 5.15 -7.78
C LEU A 15 -1.60 5.42 -9.13
N ASN A 16 -2.32 6.53 -9.26
CA ASN A 16 -2.91 6.94 -10.55
C ASN A 16 -1.83 7.26 -11.58
N ALA A 17 -0.78 7.97 -11.18
CA ALA A 17 0.34 8.30 -12.05
C ALA A 17 1.03 7.04 -12.59
N ILE A 18 1.23 6.02 -11.75
CA ILE A 18 1.83 4.73 -12.15
C ILE A 18 1.00 4.01 -13.22
N LEU A 19 -0.32 4.18 -13.21
CA LEU A 19 -1.22 3.58 -14.20
C LEU A 19 -1.30 4.38 -15.52
N SER A 20 -0.61 5.53 -15.60
CA SER A 20 -0.58 6.34 -16.82
C SER A 20 0.15 5.61 -17.96
N PRO A 21 -0.32 5.75 -19.22
CA PRO A 21 0.42 5.28 -20.39
C PRO A 21 1.66 6.15 -20.69
N ASP A 22 1.72 7.39 -20.16
CA ASP A 22 2.86 8.28 -20.33
C ASP A 22 4.02 7.85 -19.42
N LEU A 23 5.19 7.65 -20.03
CA LEU A 23 6.38 7.12 -19.35
C LEU A 23 6.87 8.06 -18.24
N LEU A 24 6.87 9.38 -18.48
CA LEU A 24 7.38 10.35 -17.51
C LEU A 24 6.45 10.42 -16.30
N THR A 25 5.14 10.45 -16.53
CA THR A 25 4.12 10.40 -15.48
C THR A 25 4.25 9.13 -14.65
N ARG A 26 4.39 7.97 -15.31
CA ARG A 26 4.54 6.69 -14.62
C ARG A 26 5.80 6.65 -13.76
N SER A 27 6.95 7.01 -14.34
CA SER A 27 8.22 7.04 -13.61
C SER A 27 8.16 7.98 -12.41
N GLY A 28 7.56 9.16 -12.56
CA GLY A 28 7.37 10.10 -11.47
C GLY A 28 6.50 9.53 -10.33
N GLY A 29 5.44 8.79 -10.67
CA GLY A 29 4.62 8.07 -9.69
C GLY A 29 5.40 6.96 -8.96
N GLU A 30 6.21 6.20 -9.67
CA GLU A 30 7.06 5.15 -9.08
C GLU A 30 8.10 5.74 -8.12
N ASP A 31 8.77 6.83 -8.51
CA ASP A 31 9.76 7.50 -7.67
C ASP A 31 9.12 8.14 -6.44
N GLN A 32 7.92 8.71 -6.57
CA GLN A 32 7.15 9.22 -5.45
C GLN A 32 6.77 8.08 -4.47
N ILE A 33 6.31 6.92 -4.96
CA ILE A 33 6.00 5.78 -4.09
C ILE A 33 7.23 5.31 -3.32
N LYS A 34 8.40 5.20 -3.97
CA LYS A 34 9.66 4.82 -3.30
C LYS A 34 10.04 5.81 -2.20
N ALA A 35 9.84 7.11 -2.43
CA ALA A 35 10.11 8.13 -1.42
C ALA A 35 9.18 8.03 -0.20
N LEU A 36 7.93 7.60 -0.41
CA LEU A 36 6.94 7.45 0.66
C LEU A 36 7.03 6.12 1.41
N GLU A 37 7.66 5.09 0.84
CA GLU A 37 7.72 3.73 1.39
C GLU A 37 8.27 3.67 2.82
N VAL A 38 9.17 4.61 3.17
CA VAL A 38 9.81 4.70 4.49
C VAL A 38 9.00 5.49 5.52
N THR A 39 7.81 5.99 5.18
CA THR A 39 6.93 6.71 6.12
C THR A 39 6.11 5.74 6.95
N GLU A 40 5.82 6.10 8.21
CA GLU A 40 5.12 5.21 9.15
C GLU A 40 3.71 4.86 8.67
N GLU A 41 2.99 5.83 8.09
CA GLU A 41 1.60 5.64 7.68
C GLU A 41 1.46 5.04 6.27
N PHE A 42 2.54 4.84 5.52
CA PHE A 42 2.49 4.34 4.14
C PHE A 42 1.74 3.01 4.02
N GLY A 43 2.16 2.00 4.80
CA GLY A 43 1.52 0.69 4.80
C GLY A 43 0.06 0.73 5.27
N VAL A 44 -0.27 1.64 6.20
CA VAL A 44 -1.64 1.84 6.70
C VAL A 44 -2.53 2.36 5.58
N TYR A 45 -2.13 3.41 4.88
CA TYR A 45 -2.93 3.96 3.78
C TYR A 45 -3.04 3.02 2.59
N LEU A 46 -2.00 2.23 2.28
CA LEU A 46 -2.12 1.15 1.30
C LEU A 46 -3.16 0.11 1.69
N ALA A 47 -3.24 -0.26 2.98
CA ALA A 47 -4.26 -1.17 3.48
C ALA A 47 -5.67 -0.57 3.37
N GLU A 48 -5.85 0.69 3.77
CA GLU A 48 -7.14 1.39 3.63
C GLU A 48 -7.61 1.46 2.17
N ILE A 49 -6.72 1.83 1.24
CA ILE A 49 -7.04 1.90 -0.20
C ILE A 49 -7.39 0.51 -0.73
N THR A 50 -6.68 -0.53 -0.29
CA THR A 50 -6.91 -1.91 -0.74
C THR A 50 -8.32 -2.41 -0.36
N VAL A 51 -8.76 -2.12 0.86
CA VAL A 51 -10.06 -2.60 1.39
C VAL A 51 -11.25 -1.70 1.04
N ASP A 52 -11.01 -0.51 0.48
CA ASP A 52 -12.08 0.40 0.03
C ASP A 52 -12.81 -0.16 -1.19
N LEU A 53 -13.96 -0.82 -0.97
CA LEU A 53 -14.77 -1.42 -2.03
C LEU A 53 -15.34 -0.40 -3.02
N GLN A 54 -15.39 0.89 -2.67
CA GLN A 54 -15.90 1.94 -3.55
C GLN A 54 -14.80 2.52 -4.47
N GLY A 55 -13.54 2.22 -4.19
CA GLY A 55 -12.40 2.70 -4.98
C GLY A 55 -12.26 2.01 -6.35
N PRO A 56 -11.62 2.67 -7.34
CA PRO A 56 -11.35 2.08 -8.64
C PRO A 56 -10.51 0.79 -8.52
N LEU A 57 -10.94 -0.27 -9.20
CA LEU A 57 -10.30 -1.58 -9.06
C LEU A 57 -8.80 -1.57 -9.36
N ALA A 58 -8.37 -0.87 -10.40
CA ALA A 58 -6.95 -0.83 -10.80
C ALA A 58 -6.07 -0.23 -9.69
N ILE A 59 -6.55 0.80 -8.99
CA ILE A 59 -5.84 1.42 -7.87
C ILE A 59 -5.78 0.46 -6.68
N ARG A 60 -6.90 -0.18 -6.34
CA ARG A 60 -6.97 -1.17 -5.26
C ARG A 60 -6.05 -2.36 -5.52
N GLN A 61 -5.99 -2.85 -6.76
CA GLN A 61 -5.09 -3.92 -7.17
C GLN A 61 -3.63 -3.52 -7.01
N LEU A 62 -3.24 -2.35 -7.53
CA LEU A 62 -1.86 -1.86 -7.40
C LEU A 62 -1.49 -1.63 -5.92
N ALA A 63 -2.38 -1.02 -5.14
CA ALA A 63 -2.19 -0.83 -3.71
C ALA A 63 -1.97 -2.16 -2.98
N SER A 64 -2.74 -3.20 -3.32
CA SER A 64 -2.60 -4.54 -2.71
C SER A 64 -1.25 -5.19 -3.03
N VAL A 65 -0.70 -4.96 -4.22
CA VAL A 65 0.62 -5.46 -4.63
C VAL A 65 1.71 -4.76 -3.83
N LEU A 66 1.64 -3.43 -3.72
CA LEU A 66 2.59 -2.65 -2.93
C LEU A 66 2.49 -2.95 -1.44
N LEU A 67 1.28 -3.17 -0.92
CA LEU A 67 1.09 -3.54 0.49
C LEU A 67 1.74 -4.89 0.78
N LYS A 68 1.58 -5.87 -0.11
CA LYS A 68 2.26 -7.15 0.02
C LYS A 68 3.77 -6.97 0.04
N GLN A 69 4.33 -6.16 -0.85
CA GLN A 69 5.76 -5.86 -0.88
C GLN A 69 6.22 -5.17 0.41
N TYR A 70 5.47 -4.17 0.88
CA TYR A 70 5.74 -3.47 2.12
C TYR A 70 5.80 -4.43 3.31
N VAL A 71 4.84 -5.36 3.42
CA VAL A 71 4.87 -6.40 4.46
C VAL A 71 6.08 -7.34 4.30
N GLN A 72 6.51 -7.66 3.09
CA GLN A 72 7.72 -8.48 2.90
C GLN A 72 9.00 -7.77 3.36
N CYS A 73 9.09 -6.47 3.11
CA CYS A 73 10.29 -5.69 3.30
C CYS A 73 10.38 -5.02 4.67
N HIS A 74 9.28 -4.48 5.19
CA HIS A 74 9.30 -3.61 6.38
C HIS A 74 8.73 -4.28 7.63
N TRP A 75 8.17 -5.49 7.55
CA TRP A 75 7.41 -6.04 8.68
C TRP A 75 8.24 -6.60 9.82
N SER A 76 9.43 -7.12 9.55
CA SER A 76 10.25 -7.72 10.60
C SER A 76 11.72 -7.79 10.16
N PRO A 77 12.67 -7.41 11.04
CA PRO A 77 14.10 -7.51 10.77
C PRO A 77 14.60 -8.96 10.70
N GLN A 78 13.76 -9.95 11.00
CA GLN A 78 14.05 -11.37 10.84
C GLN A 78 13.76 -11.88 9.42
N SER A 79 13.17 -11.06 8.54
CA SER A 79 12.92 -11.42 7.14
C SER A 79 14.20 -11.32 6.31
N ASP A 80 14.46 -12.30 5.44
CA ASP A 80 15.57 -12.25 4.45
C ASP A 80 15.45 -11.08 3.46
N ARG A 81 14.24 -10.52 3.32
CA ARG A 81 13.95 -9.40 2.43
C ARG A 81 13.83 -8.07 3.18
N PHE A 82 14.26 -8.03 4.45
CA PHE A 82 14.08 -6.86 5.29
C PHE A 82 14.80 -5.63 4.72
N ILE A 83 14.07 -4.52 4.70
CA ILE A 83 14.54 -3.18 4.36
C ILE A 83 14.08 -2.27 5.50
N ALA A 84 15.01 -1.52 6.09
CA ALA A 84 14.66 -0.55 7.12
C ALA A 84 13.86 0.65 6.52
N PRO A 85 12.96 1.30 7.28
CA PRO A 85 12.65 1.04 8.69
C PRO A 85 11.71 -0.15 8.89
N GLU A 86 11.71 -0.72 10.09
CA GLU A 86 10.67 -1.66 10.49
C GLU A 86 9.34 -0.91 10.73
N ALA A 87 8.24 -1.45 10.22
CA ALA A 87 6.90 -0.95 10.47
C ALA A 87 6.61 -0.91 11.98
N SER A 88 6.06 0.20 12.46
CA SER A 88 5.77 0.38 13.88
C SER A 88 4.72 -0.62 14.37
N HIS A 89 4.72 -0.89 15.67
CA HIS A 89 3.72 -1.78 16.27
C HIS A 89 2.29 -1.26 16.05
N ALA A 90 2.10 0.06 16.10
CA ALA A 90 0.82 0.70 15.84
C ALA A 90 0.37 0.50 14.38
N ALA A 91 1.26 0.73 13.40
CA ALA A 91 0.97 0.52 11.99
C ALA A 91 0.60 -0.95 11.71
N LYS A 92 1.38 -1.91 12.22
CA LYS A 92 1.10 -3.35 12.10
C LYS A 92 -0.25 -3.73 12.68
N ALA A 93 -0.57 -3.25 13.88
CA ALA A 93 -1.85 -3.51 14.54
C ALA A 93 -3.02 -2.97 13.70
N HIS A 94 -2.90 -1.75 13.17
CA HIS A 94 -3.92 -1.13 12.34
C HIS A 94 -4.14 -1.89 11.03
N ILE A 95 -3.06 -2.24 10.32
CA ILE A 95 -3.13 -3.04 9.09
C ILE A 95 -3.83 -4.37 9.35
N ARG A 96 -3.49 -5.08 10.45
CA ARG A 96 -4.14 -6.33 10.84
C ARG A 96 -5.64 -6.19 11.16
N GLN A 97 -6.09 -5.02 11.62
CA GLN A 97 -7.51 -4.75 11.87
C GLN A 97 -8.29 -4.47 10.57
N LEU A 98 -7.66 -3.84 9.58
CA LEU A 98 -8.30 -3.50 8.30
C LEU A 98 -8.46 -4.71 7.38
N LEU A 99 -7.39 -5.48 7.22
CA LEU A 99 -7.29 -6.52 6.18
C LEU A 99 -8.36 -7.63 6.25
N PRO A 100 -8.85 -8.10 7.42
CA PRO A 100 -9.90 -9.10 7.47
C PRO A 100 -11.17 -8.71 6.70
N GLN A 101 -11.50 -7.41 6.64
CA GLN A 101 -12.67 -6.90 5.90
C GLN A 101 -12.51 -7.08 4.39
N GLY A 102 -11.28 -7.11 3.89
CA GLY A 102 -10.99 -7.36 2.48
C GLY A 102 -10.89 -8.86 2.13
N LEU A 103 -11.01 -9.79 3.09
CA LEU A 103 -11.04 -11.23 2.79
C LEU A 103 -12.33 -11.66 2.07
N SER A 104 -13.41 -10.88 2.18
CA SER A 104 -14.64 -11.06 1.40
C SER A 104 -14.54 -10.53 -0.04
N GLU A 105 -13.37 -10.07 -0.47
CA GLU A 105 -13.15 -9.54 -1.82
C GLU A 105 -13.45 -10.62 -2.88
N PRO A 106 -14.38 -10.35 -3.83
CA PRO A 106 -14.71 -11.31 -4.90
C PRO A 106 -13.49 -11.63 -5.78
N ILE A 107 -12.55 -10.71 -5.92
CA ILE A 107 -11.38 -10.87 -6.78
C ILE A 107 -10.26 -11.65 -6.07
N SER A 108 -10.02 -12.87 -6.54
CA SER A 108 -9.03 -13.79 -5.97
C SER A 108 -7.61 -13.22 -5.85
N LYS A 109 -7.16 -12.38 -6.78
CA LYS A 109 -5.81 -11.80 -6.73
C LYS A 109 -5.63 -10.85 -5.55
N VAL A 110 -6.64 -10.00 -5.28
CA VAL A 110 -6.62 -9.06 -4.16
C VAL A 110 -6.72 -9.83 -2.85
N ARG A 111 -7.65 -10.79 -2.77
CA ARG A 111 -7.83 -11.66 -1.60
C ARG A 111 -6.54 -12.42 -1.22
N SER A 112 -5.79 -12.95 -2.19
CA SER A 112 -4.52 -13.66 -1.92
C SER A 112 -3.43 -12.73 -1.38
N SER A 113 -3.35 -11.49 -1.87
CA SER A 113 -2.40 -10.49 -1.33
C SER A 113 -2.76 -10.10 0.11
N ILE A 114 -4.06 -9.92 0.39
CA ILE A 114 -4.58 -9.64 1.73
C ILE A 114 -4.28 -10.80 2.69
N ALA A 115 -4.57 -12.03 2.30
CA ALA A 115 -4.30 -13.21 3.12
C ALA A 115 -2.81 -13.34 3.48
N TYR A 116 -1.92 -13.07 2.53
CA TYR A 116 -0.48 -13.05 2.79
C TYR A 116 -0.10 -12.00 3.85
N ALA A 117 -0.62 -10.78 3.72
CA ALA A 117 -0.34 -9.70 4.65
C ALA A 117 -0.89 -9.98 6.07
N VAL A 118 -1.99 -10.73 6.19
CA VAL A 118 -2.54 -11.16 7.50
C VAL A 118 -1.67 -12.24 8.16
N SER A 119 -1.05 -13.13 7.38
CA SER A 119 -0.23 -14.23 7.89
C SER A 119 1.20 -13.84 8.32
N ALA A 120 1.61 -12.59 8.10
CA ALA A 120 2.93 -12.07 8.48
C ALA A 120 2.97 -11.52 9.92
#